data_AF-J7KCR0-F1
#
_entry.id   AF-J7KCR0-F1
#
_cell.length_a   1.000
_cell.length_b   1.000
_cell.length_c   1.000
_cell.angle_alpha   90.00
_cell.angle_beta   90.00
_cell.angle_gamma   90.00
#
_symmetry.space_group_name_H-M   'P 1'
#
loop_
_entity.id
_entity.type
_entity.pdbx_description
1 polymer ?
#
loop_
_entity_poly.entity_id
_entity_poly.type
_entity_poly.pdbx_seq_one_letter_code
_entity_poly.pdbx_strand_id
1 'polypeptide(L)'
;MWVMMIYLLISLVVPAIMGLASMMMSSKFMSSDGFECGFDSFNVSVFPVSLRFFIFCIIFLILELELIIMSVTPFIMWASGFIINIVVFLFLVTFSMMMEWLYGSLSWVE
;
A
#
# COMPACT_ATOMS: atom_id res chain seq x y z
N MET A 1 -1.84 9.74 -27.87
CA MET A 1 -3.14 9.72 -27.18
C MET A 1 -3.90 8.42 -27.42
N TRP A 2 -4.15 8.02 -28.68
CA TRP A 2 -4.82 6.77 -29.03
C TRP A 2 -4.14 5.50 -28.49
N VAL A 3 -2.83 5.41 -28.60
CA VAL A 3 -2.05 4.27 -28.06
C VAL A 3 -2.24 4.12 -26.55
N MET A 4 -2.30 5.23 -25.80
CA MET A 4 -2.53 5.22 -24.35
C MET A 4 -3.94 4.77 -23.99
N MET A 5 -4.96 5.18 -24.77
CA MET A 5 -6.33 4.69 -24.59
C MET A 5 -6.44 3.19 -24.87
N ILE A 6 -5.72 2.66 -25.87
CA ILE A 6 -5.73 1.23 -26.19
C ILE A 6 -5.14 0.41 -25.02
N TYR A 7 -4.02 0.85 -24.43
CA TYR A 7 -3.44 0.16 -23.27
C TYR A 7 -4.37 0.14 -22.06
N LEU A 8 -5.03 1.27 -21.76
CA LEU A 8 -6.00 1.34 -20.66
C LEU A 8 -7.18 0.38 -20.88
N LEU A 9 -7.72 0.34 -22.11
CA LEU A 9 -8.81 -0.57 -22.45
C LEU A 9 -8.39 -2.04 -22.30
N ILE A 10 -7.21 -2.42 -22.77
CA ILE A 10 -6.70 -3.79 -22.63
C ILE A 10 -6.55 -4.18 -21.16
N SER A 11 -6.00 -3.28 -20.32
CA SER A 11 -5.75 -3.55 -18.91
C SER A 11 -7.02 -3.80 -18.08
N LEU A 12 -8.16 -3.23 -18.50
CA LEU A 12 -9.46 -3.43 -17.85
C LEU A 12 -10.20 -4.65 -18.40
N VAL A 13 -10.18 -4.84 -19.72
CA VAL A 13 -11.03 -5.84 -20.39
C VAL A 13 -10.50 -7.27 -20.16
N VAL A 14 -9.18 -7.48 -20.22
CA VAL A 14 -8.58 -8.82 -20.08
C VAL A 14 -8.91 -9.47 -18.71
N PRO A 15 -8.64 -8.83 -17.55
CA PRO A 15 -8.98 -9.43 -16.26
C PRO A 15 -10.49 -9.56 -16.04
N ALA A 16 -11.31 -8.65 -16.58
CA ALA A 16 -12.77 -8.76 -16.49
C ALA A 16 -13.30 -10.01 -17.21
N ILE A 17 -12.81 -10.31 -18.41
CA ILE A 17 -13.16 -11.53 -19.15
C ILE A 17 -12.71 -12.77 -18.38
N MET A 18 -11.49 -12.78 -17.84
CA MET A 18 -11.00 -13.91 -17.04
C MET A 18 -11.81 -14.11 -15.76
N GLY A 19 -12.21 -13.04 -15.07
CA GLY A 19 -13.07 -13.10 -13.90
C GLY A 19 -14.46 -13.66 -14.23
N LEU A 20 -15.10 -13.19 -15.30
CA LEU A 20 -16.39 -13.72 -15.74
C LEU A 20 -16.30 -15.20 -16.17
N ALA A 21 -15.23 -15.59 -16.86
CA ALA A 21 -15.00 -16.99 -17.22
C ALA A 21 -14.84 -17.87 -15.98
N SER A 22 -14.10 -17.41 -14.96
CA SER A 22 -13.98 -18.14 -13.69
C SER A 22 -15.31 -18.29 -12.95
N MET A 23 -16.15 -17.25 -12.95
CA MET A 23 -17.48 -17.30 -12.32
C MET A 23 -18.40 -18.30 -13.04
N MET A 24 -18.37 -18.35 -14.37
CA MET A 24 -19.13 -19.33 -15.14
C MET A 24 -18.67 -20.78 -14.90
N MET A 25 -17.37 -21.01 -14.69
CA MET A 25 -16.82 -22.34 -14.42
C MET A 25 -16.98 -22.78 -12.95
N SER A 26 -17.07 -21.84 -12.00
CA SER A 26 -17.05 -22.11 -10.55
C SER A 26 -18.35 -22.66 -9.94
N SER A 27 -19.32 -23.10 -10.74
CA SER A 27 -20.64 -23.58 -10.26
C SER A 27 -20.62 -24.91 -9.47
N LYS A 28 -19.45 -25.45 -9.08
CA LYS A 28 -19.37 -26.81 -8.52
C LYS A 28 -18.60 -27.07 -7.23
N PHE A 29 -17.92 -26.12 -6.59
CA PHE A 29 -17.20 -26.43 -5.35
C PHE A 29 -17.08 -25.25 -4.40
N MET A 30 -18.15 -24.95 -3.67
CA MET A 30 -18.04 -24.35 -2.34
C MET A 30 -19.26 -24.77 -1.54
N SER A 31 -19.10 -25.77 -0.68
CA SER A 31 -19.80 -25.75 0.60
C SER A 31 -19.58 -24.37 1.21
N SER A 32 -20.67 -23.69 1.58
CA SER A 32 -20.66 -22.36 2.21
C SER A 32 -19.94 -22.34 3.56
N ASP A 33 -19.53 -23.51 4.04
CA ASP A 33 -18.79 -23.68 5.26
C ASP A 33 -17.33 -23.45 4.93
N GLY A 34 -16.82 -22.28 5.35
CA GLY A 34 -15.39 -22.06 5.45
C GLY A 34 -14.77 -23.24 6.19
N PHE A 35 -13.51 -23.55 5.88
CA PHE A 35 -12.75 -24.60 6.56
C PHE A 35 -12.66 -24.30 8.07
N GLU A 36 -13.69 -24.68 8.83
CA GLU A 36 -13.74 -24.66 10.29
C GLU A 36 -13.00 -25.89 10.77
N CYS A 37 -11.67 -25.87 10.64
CA CYS A 37 -10.86 -26.69 11.53
C CYS A 37 -10.96 -26.07 12.94
N GLY A 38 -12.10 -26.28 13.61
CA GLY A 38 -12.24 -26.25 15.07
C GLY A 38 -12.70 -24.97 15.79
N PHE A 39 -13.39 -24.01 15.15
CA PHE A 39 -13.88 -22.81 15.88
C PHE A 39 -15.37 -22.53 15.70
N ASP A 40 -16.08 -22.38 16.82
CA ASP A 40 -17.51 -22.01 16.91
C ASP A 40 -17.79 -20.58 16.41
N SER A 41 -18.85 -20.44 15.61
CA SER A 41 -19.31 -19.23 14.93
C SER A 41 -19.95 -18.15 15.82
N PHE A 42 -19.78 -18.21 17.15
CA PHE A 42 -20.38 -17.26 18.10
C PHE A 42 -19.40 -16.42 18.92
N ASN A 43 -18.09 -16.59 18.77
CA ASN A 43 -17.16 -15.61 19.33
C ASN A 43 -16.95 -14.48 18.33
N VAL A 44 -17.45 -13.30 18.70
CA VAL A 44 -17.17 -12.03 18.04
C VAL A 44 -15.69 -11.98 17.70
N SER A 45 -15.38 -11.97 16.40
CA SER A 45 -14.02 -11.93 15.85
C SER A 45 -13.42 -10.54 16.04
N VAL A 46 -13.30 -10.10 17.30
CA VAL A 46 -12.37 -9.04 17.67
C VAL A 46 -10.99 -9.66 17.58
N PHE A 47 -10.52 -9.81 16.35
CA PHE A 47 -9.13 -10.15 16.09
C PHE A 47 -8.29 -9.03 16.72
N PRO A 48 -7.38 -9.33 17.66
CA PRO A 48 -6.54 -8.30 18.25
C PRO A 48 -5.71 -7.69 17.13
N VAL A 49 -6.02 -6.44 16.78
CA VAL A 49 -5.22 -5.67 15.81
C VAL A 49 -3.82 -5.58 16.36
N SER A 50 -2.85 -6.08 15.60
CA SER A 50 -1.46 -5.94 15.99
C SER A 50 -1.08 -4.46 15.95
N LEU A 51 -0.83 -3.87 17.12
CA LEU A 51 -0.42 -2.47 17.25
C LEU A 51 0.82 -2.16 16.38
N ARG A 52 1.67 -3.16 16.15
CA ARG A 52 2.83 -3.06 15.25
C ARG A 52 2.44 -2.80 13.79
N PHE A 53 1.40 -3.46 13.28
CA PHE A 53 0.90 -3.21 11.92
C PHE A 53 0.30 -1.80 11.81
N PHE A 54 -0.40 -1.36 12.85
CA PHE A 54 -0.95 -0.01 12.90
C PHE A 54 0.15 1.07 12.84
N ILE A 55 1.25 0.90 13.58
CA ILE A 55 2.39 1.83 13.54
C ILE A 55 3.05 1.83 12.16
N PHE A 56 3.20 0.67 11.52
CA PHE A 56 3.68 0.59 10.15
C PHE A 56 2.82 1.39 9.17
N CYS A 57 1.48 1.29 9.26
CA CYS A 57 0.57 2.09 8.43
C CYS A 57 0.73 3.59 8.66
N ILE A 58 0.94 4.04 9.90
CA ILE A 58 1.16 5.46 10.20
C ILE A 58 2.50 5.94 9.61
N ILE A 59 3.58 5.19 9.81
CA ILE A 59 4.91 5.53 9.26
C ILE A 59 4.84 5.62 7.73
N PHE A 60 4.17 4.65 7.09
CA PHE A 60 3.97 4.66 5.64
C PHE A 60 3.19 5.91 5.18
N LEU A 61 2.10 6.26 5.88
CA LEU A 61 1.29 7.44 5.55
C LEU A 61 2.09 8.74 5.68
N ILE A 62 2.92 8.87 6.71
CA ILE A 62 3.78 10.05 6.89
C ILE A 62 4.83 10.12 5.77
N LEU A 63 5.47 9.00 5.43
CA LEU A 63 6.46 8.94 4.35
C LEU A 63 5.85 9.29 2.99
N GLU A 64 4.64 8.81 2.69
CA GLU A 64 3.92 9.17 1.46
C GLU A 64 3.63 10.67 1.40
N LEU A 65 3.24 11.29 2.53
CA LEU A 65 3.00 12.73 2.60
C LEU A 65 4.28 13.54 2.34
N GLU A 66 5.41 13.14 2.94
CA GLU A 66 6.70 13.80 2.72
C GLU A 66 7.17 13.71 1.27
N LEU A 67 6.96 12.56 0.62
CA LEU A 67 7.27 12.37 -0.80
C LEU A 67 6.38 13.21 -1.72
N ILE A 68 5.08 13.36 -1.40
CA ILE A 68 4.18 14.25 -2.15
C ILE A 68 4.68 15.68 -2.08
N ILE A 69 5.03 16.18 -0.88
CA ILE A 69 5.59 17.53 -0.72
C ILE A 69 6.84 17.69 -1.58
N MET A 70 7.78 16.73 -1.53
CA MET A 70 8.99 16.76 -2.35
C MET A 70 8.67 16.83 -3.84
N SER A 71 7.70 16.07 -4.33
CA SER A 71 7.33 16.03 -5.76
C SER A 71 6.77 17.35 -6.30
N VAL A 72 6.07 18.12 -5.46
CA VAL A 72 5.41 19.37 -5.86
C VAL A 72 6.36 20.57 -5.77
N THR A 73 7.32 20.54 -4.84
CA THR A 73 8.29 21.64 -4.63
C THR A 73 9.05 22.13 -5.88
N PRO A 74 9.54 21.28 -6.82
CA PRO A 74 10.25 21.75 -8.02
C PRO A 74 9.35 22.54 -8.98
N PHE A 75 8.05 22.27 -8.98
CA PHE A 75 7.10 22.95 -9.86
C PHE A 75 6.76 24.36 -9.38
N ILE A 76 6.94 24.64 -8.08
CA ILE A 76 6.56 25.92 -7.47
C ILE A 76 7.74 26.89 -7.38
N MET A 77 8.97 26.39 -7.18
CA MET A 77 10.13 27.23 -6.90
C MET A 77 11.19 27.16 -8.01
N TRP A 78 11.27 28.21 -8.83
CA TRP A 78 12.36 28.43 -9.80
C TRP A 78 13.44 29.37 -9.22
N ALA A 79 13.88 29.11 -8.00
CA ALA A 79 14.85 29.95 -7.31
C ALA A 79 16.22 29.27 -7.15
N SER A 80 17.29 30.05 -7.27
CA SER A 80 18.65 29.62 -6.96
C SER A 80 18.75 29.24 -5.48
N GLY A 81 19.02 27.96 -5.19
CA GLY A 81 19.05 27.40 -3.83
C GLY A 81 18.09 26.23 -3.60
N PHE A 82 17.19 25.95 -4.55
CA PHE A 82 16.23 24.86 -4.47
C PHE A 82 16.89 23.47 -4.29
N ILE A 83 18.03 23.24 -4.93
CA ILE A 83 18.79 21.99 -4.83
C ILE A 83 19.24 21.71 -3.38
N ILE A 84 19.67 22.74 -2.65
CA ILE A 84 20.13 22.60 -1.26
C ILE A 84 18.95 22.20 -0.37
N ASN A 85 17.78 22.82 -0.58
CA ASN A 85 16.57 22.47 0.18
C ASN A 85 16.12 21.03 -0.07
N ILE A 86 16.16 20.54 -1.32
CA ILE A 86 15.85 19.13 -1.62
C ILE A 86 16.84 18.19 -0.94
N VAL A 87 18.14 18.49 -0.97
CA VAL A 87 19.17 17.65 -0.36
C VAL A 87 18.99 17.58 1.16
N VAL A 88 18.73 18.72 1.81
CA VAL A 88 18.44 18.76 3.25
C VAL A 88 17.16 18.00 3.57
N PHE A 89 16.12 18.14 2.76
CA PHE A 89 14.86 17.43 2.95
C PHE A 89 15.04 15.91 2.81
N LEU A 90 15.72 15.43 1.75
CA LEU A 90 16.07 14.02 1.58
C LEU A 90 16.88 13.47 2.75
N PHE A 91 17.82 14.26 3.27
CA PHE A 91 18.58 13.88 4.46
C PHE A 91 17.67 13.70 5.69
N LEU A 92 16.72 14.61 5.92
CA LEU A 92 15.77 14.50 7.03
C LEU A 92 14.86 13.28 6.90
N VAL A 93 14.32 13.01 5.71
CA VAL A 93 13.46 11.83 5.46
C VAL A 93 14.24 10.54 5.70
N THR A 94 15.46 10.44 5.16
CA THR A 94 16.31 9.24 5.35
C THR A 94 16.74 9.06 6.80
N PHE A 95 17.06 10.16 7.52
CA PHE A 95 17.38 10.10 8.94
C PHE A 95 16.19 9.66 9.79
N SER A 96 14.99 10.20 9.53
CA SER A 96 13.74 9.79 10.19
C SER A 96 13.49 8.29 10.02
N MET A 97 13.61 7.78 8.80
CA MET A 97 13.46 6.36 8.50
C MET A 97 14.49 5.48 9.20
N MET A 98 15.75 5.93 9.28
CA MET A 98 16.81 5.21 10.02
C MET A 98 16.48 5.13 11.52
N MET A 99 16.00 6.21 12.11
CA MET A 99 15.63 6.23 13.54
C MET A 99 14.49 5.25 13.82
N GLU A 100 13.42 5.26 13.01
CA GLU A 100 12.29 4.33 13.14
C GLU A 100 12.72 2.86 12.96
N TRP A 101 13.67 2.61 12.07
CA TRP A 101 14.22 1.27 11.89
C TRP A 101 15.02 0.81 13.12
N LEU A 102 15.85 1.68 13.70
CA LEU A 102 16.60 1.39 14.93
C LEU A 102 15.70 1.15 16.15
N TYR A 103 14.54 1.83 16.23
CA TYR A 103 13.53 1.57 17.26
C TYR A 103 12.79 0.23 17.07
N GLY A 104 13.07 -0.50 16.00
CA GLY A 104 12.50 -1.82 15.75
C GLY A 104 11.04 -1.79 15.32
N SER A 105 10.47 -0.62 15.01
CA SER A 105 9.09 -0.50 14.51
C SER A 105 8.91 -1.18 13.15
N LEU A 106 9.98 -1.30 12.36
CA LEU A 106 10.01 -2.03 11.09
C LEU A 106 10.48 -3.48 11.22
N SER A 107 10.82 -3.95 12.43
CA SER A 107 11.21 -5.34 12.63
C SER A 107 9.98 -6.24 12.62
N TRP A 108 9.89 -7.06 11.57
CA TRP A 108 8.95 -8.17 11.52
C TRP A 108 9.54 -9.29 12.37
N VAL A 109 8.89 -9.60 13.47
CA VAL A 109 9.11 -10.85 14.19
C VAL A 109 8.12 -11.85 13.60
N GLU A 110 8.63 -12.98 13.15
CA GLU A 110 7.85 -14.15 12.73
C GLU A 110 6.89 -14.65 13.82
#